data_AF-A0A7T4A2J9-F1
#
_entry.id   AF-A0A7T4A2J9-F1
#
_cell.length_a   1.000
_cell.length_b   1.000
_cell.length_c   1.000
_cell.angle_alpha   90.00
_cell.angle_beta   90.00
_cell.angle_gamma   90.00
#
_symmetry.space_group_name_H-M   'P 1'
#
loop_
_entity.id
_entity.type
_entity.pdbx_description
1 polymer ?
#
loop_
_entity_poly.entity_id
_entity_poly.type
_entity_poly.pdbx_seq_one_letter_code
_entity_poly.pdbx_strand_id
1 'polypeptide(L)'
;MAERLDGAVEAMAVLRARCPWSSEQDHRSLMRYAREETEELIEALEDLTADPSPGNRDHVVDELGDVLYQILFHAALLDESGGSDYGTTLTDVIERLEAKLIRRHPLTFDGQGRSGPVPALADVEREYRRIKAAERAQKAAERAQKAAERAQTAAAADAAPPAERDAE
;
A
#
# COMPACT_ATOMS: atom_id res chain seq x y z
N MET A 1 -1.17 6.16 -19.79
CA MET A 1 -1.03 6.13 -18.31
C MET A 1 -0.40 4.81 -17.89
N ALA A 2 -0.95 3.66 -18.29
CA ALA A 2 -0.31 2.35 -18.13
C ALA A 2 1.15 2.36 -18.62
N GLU A 3 1.39 2.80 -19.86
CA GLU A 3 2.75 2.94 -20.41
C GLU A 3 3.72 3.84 -19.61
N ARG A 4 3.19 4.79 -18.83
CA ARG A 4 4.01 5.68 -17.99
C ARG A 4 4.37 5.04 -16.66
N LEU A 5 3.49 4.20 -16.11
CA LEU A 5 3.77 3.36 -14.95
C LEU A 5 4.77 2.27 -15.32
N ASP A 6 4.62 1.65 -16.49
CA ASP A 6 5.56 0.63 -16.99
C ASP A 6 6.99 1.20 -17.06
N GLY A 7 7.16 2.40 -17.62
CA GLY A 7 8.46 3.07 -17.65
C GLY A 7 9.06 3.35 -16.26
N ALA A 8 8.22 3.64 -15.26
CA ALA A 8 8.69 3.83 -13.88
C ALA A 8 9.11 2.50 -13.23
N VAL A 9 8.37 1.42 -13.50
CA VAL A 9 8.71 0.06 -13.06
C VAL A 9 10.04 -0.39 -13.68
N GLU A 10 10.23 -0.17 -14.98
CA GLU A 10 11.49 -0.47 -15.68
C GLU A 10 12.65 0.33 -15.10
N ALA A 11 12.47 1.64 -14.87
CA ALA A 11 13.49 2.47 -14.25
C ALA A 11 13.85 1.97 -12.84
N MET A 12 12.86 1.59 -12.03
CA MET A 12 13.09 1.01 -10.71
C MET A 12 13.87 -0.31 -10.80
N ALA A 13 13.52 -1.20 -11.74
CA ALA A 13 14.26 -2.44 -11.96
C ALA A 13 15.73 -2.18 -12.33
N VAL A 14 15.99 -1.17 -13.18
CA VAL A 14 17.36 -0.75 -13.51
C VAL A 14 18.08 -0.21 -12.28
N LEU A 15 17.43 0.60 -11.45
CA LEU A 15 18.03 1.12 -10.22
C LEU A 15 18.37 -0.01 -9.26
N ARG A 16 17.45 -0.93 -9.01
CA ARG A 16 17.69 -2.10 -8.15
C ARG A 16 18.85 -2.97 -8.65
N ALA A 17 18.99 -3.11 -9.96
CA ALA A 17 20.06 -3.90 -10.56
C ALA A 17 21.42 -3.19 -10.66
N ARG A 18 21.45 -1.85 -10.78
CA ARG A 18 22.67 -1.11 -11.18
C ARG A 18 23.09 0.01 -10.22
N CYS A 19 22.24 0.44 -9.31
CA CYS A 19 22.56 1.45 -8.31
C CYS A 19 22.93 0.76 -6.98
N PRO A 20 24.18 0.87 -6.49
CA PRO A 20 24.61 0.21 -5.25
C PRO A 20 23.75 0.60 -4.05
N TRP A 21 23.47 1.90 -3.89
CA TRP A 21 22.61 2.38 -2.82
C TRP A 21 21.23 1.75 -2.88
N SER A 22 20.61 1.74 -4.08
CA SER A 22 19.29 1.14 -4.26
C SER A 22 19.34 -0.33 -3.87
N SER A 23 20.26 -1.12 -4.42
CA SER A 23 20.38 -2.57 -4.19
C SER A 23 20.56 -2.96 -2.73
N GLU A 24 21.20 -2.12 -1.92
CA GLU A 24 21.42 -2.36 -0.48
C GLU A 24 20.19 -2.05 0.38
N GLN A 25 19.16 -1.40 -0.16
CA GLN A 25 17.96 -1.09 0.60
C GLN A 25 17.07 -2.31 0.83
N ASP A 26 16.42 -2.33 1.99
CA ASP A 26 15.34 -3.24 2.35
C ASP A 26 14.13 -2.45 2.86
N HIS A 27 13.04 -3.15 3.18
CA HIS A 27 11.84 -2.47 3.68
C HIS A 27 12.09 -1.66 4.95
N ARG A 28 13.01 -2.09 5.83
CA ARG A 28 13.28 -1.43 7.11
C ARG A 28 14.11 -0.18 6.91
N SER A 29 15.13 -0.22 6.07
CA SER A 29 15.97 0.94 5.77
C SER A 29 15.19 2.06 5.09
N LEU A 30 14.16 1.69 4.30
CA LEU A 30 13.29 2.64 3.60
C LEU A 30 12.22 3.31 4.49
N MET A 31 11.92 2.77 5.67
CA MET A 31 10.84 3.32 6.52
C MET A 31 11.07 4.78 6.94
N ARG A 32 12.33 5.22 7.06
CA ARG A 32 12.64 6.62 7.38
C ARG A 32 12.26 7.55 6.22
N TYR A 33 12.62 7.16 4.99
CA TYR A 33 12.36 7.95 3.80
C TYR A 33 10.86 8.04 3.55
N ALA A 34 10.13 6.92 3.67
CA ALA A 34 8.67 6.94 3.56
C ALA A 34 7.97 7.91 4.55
N ARG A 35 8.57 8.15 5.72
CA ARG A 35 8.09 9.17 6.66
C ARG A 35 8.47 10.57 6.17
N GLU A 36 9.73 10.78 5.85
CA GLU A 36 10.28 12.06 5.38
C GLU A 36 9.49 12.57 4.15
N GLU A 37 9.33 11.76 3.09
CA GLU A 37 8.57 12.18 1.89
C GLU A 37 7.10 12.50 2.19
N THR A 38 6.51 11.85 3.21
CA THR A 38 5.13 12.16 3.62
C THR A 38 5.07 13.48 4.38
N GLU A 39 6.09 13.79 5.17
CA GLU A 39 6.21 15.07 5.89
C GLU A 39 6.47 16.21 4.91
N GLU A 40 7.36 16.02 3.92
CA GLU A 40 7.62 17.00 2.84
C GLU A 40 6.37 17.25 1.98
N LEU A 41 5.62 16.20 1.62
CA LEU A 41 4.32 16.36 0.95
C LEU A 41 3.32 17.19 1.77
N ILE A 42 3.30 17.03 3.11
CA ILE A 42 2.41 17.82 3.98
C ILE A 42 2.83 19.29 3.92
N GLU A 43 4.12 19.59 4.05
CA GLU A 43 4.64 20.96 3.97
C GLU A 43 4.31 21.61 2.61
N ALA A 44 4.53 20.90 1.50
CA ALA A 44 4.19 21.41 0.17
C ALA A 44 2.70 21.70 0.00
N LEU A 45 1.81 20.89 0.59
CA LEU A 45 0.37 21.12 0.58
C LEU A 45 -0.05 22.33 1.43
N GLU A 46 0.63 22.56 2.56
CA GLU A 46 0.40 23.74 3.39
C GLU A 46 0.79 25.03 2.64
N ASP A 47 1.95 25.03 1.98
CA ASP A 47 2.42 26.13 1.14
C ASP A 47 1.49 26.40 -0.04
N LEU A 48 1.04 25.35 -0.75
CA LEU A 48 0.06 25.50 -1.83
C LEU A 48 -1.28 26.07 -1.34
N THR A 49 -1.70 25.70 -0.13
CA THR A 49 -2.94 26.20 0.47
C THR A 49 -2.81 27.67 0.86
N ALA A 50 -1.66 28.09 1.38
CA ALA A 50 -1.37 29.47 1.74
C ALA A 50 -1.18 30.37 0.50
N ASP A 51 -0.51 29.87 -0.53
CA ASP A 51 -0.28 30.54 -1.81
C ASP A 51 -0.47 29.55 -2.99
N PRO A 52 -1.61 29.60 -3.71
CA PRO A 52 -1.91 28.70 -4.81
C PRO A 52 -1.20 29.11 -6.12
N SER A 53 0.11 29.34 -6.04
CA SER A 53 0.96 29.70 -7.17
C SER A 53 1.33 28.46 -8.01
N PRO A 54 1.67 28.62 -9.31
CA PRO A 54 2.17 27.53 -10.12
C PRO A 54 3.42 26.85 -9.54
N GLY A 55 4.29 27.62 -8.86
CA GLY A 55 5.49 27.08 -8.21
C GLY A 55 5.14 26.11 -7.08
N ASN A 56 4.23 26.49 -6.18
CA ASN A 56 3.80 25.61 -5.09
C ASN A 56 3.03 24.40 -5.61
N ARG A 57 2.30 24.54 -6.73
CA ARG A 57 1.64 23.41 -7.39
C ARG A 57 2.67 22.40 -7.90
N ASP A 58 3.74 22.88 -8.53
CA ASP A 58 4.77 22.00 -9.08
C ASP A 58 5.54 21.30 -7.95
N HIS A 59 5.82 21.99 -6.84
CA HIS A 59 6.39 21.37 -5.64
C HIS A 59 5.52 20.22 -5.11
N VAL A 60 4.20 20.40 -4.98
CA VAL A 60 3.30 19.29 -4.58
C VAL A 60 3.34 18.12 -5.57
N VAL A 61 3.51 18.38 -6.87
CA VAL A 61 3.61 17.31 -7.87
C VAL A 61 4.90 16.50 -7.68
N ASP A 62 6.01 17.16 -7.36
CA ASP A 62 7.29 16.50 -7.08
C ASP A 62 7.17 15.62 -5.84
N GLU A 63 6.63 16.13 -4.73
CA GLU A 63 6.46 15.37 -3.48
C GLU A 63 5.47 14.19 -3.62
N LEU A 64 4.40 14.35 -4.41
CA LEU A 64 3.52 13.24 -4.76
C LEU A 64 4.28 12.15 -5.55
N GLY A 65 5.26 12.56 -6.36
CA GLY A 65 6.17 11.67 -7.05
C GLY A 65 7.06 10.88 -6.10
N ASP A 66 7.59 11.52 -5.05
CA ASP A 66 8.47 10.86 -4.08
C ASP A 66 7.73 9.88 -3.17
N VAL A 67 6.50 10.21 -2.76
CA VAL A 67 5.63 9.22 -2.09
C VAL A 67 5.30 8.04 -3.01
N LEU A 68 5.07 8.29 -4.30
CA LEU A 68 4.87 7.21 -5.28
C LEU A 68 6.14 6.37 -5.49
N TYR A 69 7.32 7.01 -5.48
CA TYR A 69 8.61 6.32 -5.56
C TYR A 69 8.79 5.32 -4.41
N GLN A 70 8.43 5.71 -3.18
CA GLN A 70 8.46 4.79 -2.02
C GLN A 70 7.53 3.59 -2.24
N ILE A 71 6.32 3.79 -2.76
CA ILE A 71 5.39 2.69 -3.10
C ILE A 71 6.01 1.74 -4.13
N LEU A 72 6.59 2.28 -5.21
CA LEU A 72 7.27 1.51 -6.24
C LEU A 72 8.44 0.71 -5.69
N PHE A 73 9.24 1.30 -4.80
CA PHE A 73 10.40 0.65 -4.20
C PHE A 73 9.99 -0.53 -3.32
N HIS A 74 8.98 -0.35 -2.46
CA HIS A 74 8.46 -1.43 -1.64
C HIS A 74 7.83 -2.54 -2.48
N ALA A 75 7.15 -2.21 -3.60
CA ALA A 75 6.63 -3.21 -4.52
C ALA A 75 7.75 -4.01 -5.20
N ALA A 76 8.79 -3.34 -5.68
CA ALA A 76 9.98 -3.95 -6.28
C ALA A 76 10.67 -4.95 -5.34
N LEU A 77 10.86 -4.58 -4.06
CA LEU A 77 11.45 -5.47 -3.06
C LEU A 77 10.61 -6.73 -2.81
N LEU A 78 9.28 -6.59 -2.85
CA LEU A 78 8.37 -7.73 -2.73
C LEU A 78 8.46 -8.65 -3.95
N ASP A 79 8.51 -8.09 -5.16
CA ASP A 79 8.70 -8.84 -6.40
C ASP A 79 10.01 -9.64 -6.37
N GLU A 80 11.13 -9.02 -5.98
CA GLU A 80 12.42 -9.69 -5.81
C GLU A 80 12.36 -10.85 -4.81
N SER A 81 11.77 -10.62 -3.62
CA SER A 81 11.68 -11.63 -2.57
C SER A 81 10.78 -12.82 -2.94
N GLY A 82 9.78 -12.58 -3.80
CA GLY A 82 8.84 -13.58 -4.30
C GLY A 82 9.29 -14.27 -5.59
N GLY A 83 10.43 -13.87 -6.16
CA GLY A 83 10.92 -14.38 -7.45
C GLY A 83 10.00 -14.03 -8.63
N SER A 84 9.27 -12.92 -8.53
CA SER A 84 8.32 -12.45 -9.53
C SER A 84 8.93 -11.36 -10.40
N ASP A 85 8.35 -11.16 -11.59
CA ASP A 85 8.72 -10.04 -12.45
C ASP A 85 8.30 -8.71 -11.78
N TYR A 86 9.16 -7.70 -11.93
CA TYR A 86 8.89 -6.34 -11.46
C TYR A 86 7.55 -5.83 -11.99
N GLY A 87 6.75 -5.23 -11.11
CA GLY A 87 5.45 -4.65 -11.43
C GLY A 87 4.27 -5.56 -11.07
N THR A 88 4.52 -6.84 -10.75
CA THR A 88 3.47 -7.76 -10.30
C THR A 88 2.83 -7.26 -9.00
N THR A 89 3.66 -6.97 -7.99
CA THR A 89 3.17 -6.44 -6.70
C THR A 89 2.50 -5.07 -6.86
N LEU A 90 3.02 -4.22 -7.75
CA LEU A 90 2.39 -2.92 -8.02
C LEU A 90 0.98 -3.10 -8.62
N THR A 91 0.81 -4.06 -9.54
CA THR A 91 -0.49 -4.42 -10.11
C THR A 91 -1.45 -4.84 -9.00
N ASP A 92 -1.02 -5.74 -8.12
CA ASP A 92 -1.76 -6.15 -6.92
C ASP A 92 -2.19 -4.97 -6.04
N VAL A 93 -1.29 -4.00 -5.83
CA VAL A 93 -1.57 -2.78 -5.06
C VAL A 93 -2.67 -1.95 -5.73
N ILE A 94 -2.58 -1.74 -7.04
CA ILE A 94 -3.53 -0.95 -7.82
C ILE A 94 -4.90 -1.63 -7.82
N GLU A 95 -4.98 -2.93 -8.10
CA GLU A 95 -6.24 -3.68 -8.12
C GLU A 95 -6.95 -3.63 -6.75
N ARG A 96 -6.19 -3.84 -5.67
CA ARG A 96 -6.73 -3.76 -4.31
C ARG A 96 -7.17 -2.34 -3.94
N LEU A 97 -6.49 -1.31 -4.46
CA LEU A 97 -6.90 0.08 -4.29
C LEU A 97 -8.19 0.36 -5.05
N GLU A 98 -8.29 -0.02 -6.32
CA GLU A 98 -9.48 0.17 -7.16
C GLU A 98 -10.71 -0.50 -6.54
N ALA A 99 -10.61 -1.78 -6.19
CA ALA A 99 -11.69 -2.50 -5.52
C ALA A 99 -12.11 -1.83 -4.21
N LYS A 100 -11.15 -1.27 -3.45
CA LYS A 100 -11.43 -0.53 -2.21
C LYS A 100 -12.12 0.80 -2.47
N LEU A 101 -11.73 1.54 -3.51
CA LEU A 101 -12.37 2.81 -3.88
C LEU A 101 -13.83 2.58 -4.28
N ILE A 102 -14.11 1.57 -5.12
CA ILE A 102 -15.48 1.23 -5.54
C ILE A 102 -16.30 0.78 -4.32
N ARG A 103 -15.79 -0.18 -3.55
CA ARG A 103 -16.50 -0.75 -2.40
C ARG A 103 -16.83 0.27 -1.31
N ARG A 104 -15.99 1.31 -1.12
CA ARG A 104 -16.20 2.34 -0.09
C ARG A 104 -17.11 3.49 -0.52
N HIS A 105 -17.45 3.58 -1.81
CA HIS A 105 -18.27 4.66 -2.35
C HIS A 105 -19.42 4.11 -3.22
N PRO A 106 -20.24 3.17 -2.70
CA PRO A 106 -21.28 2.53 -3.51
C PRO A 106 -22.24 3.54 -4.12
N LEU A 107 -22.66 4.58 -3.40
CA LEU A 107 -23.55 5.64 -3.90
C LEU A 107 -22.96 6.49 -5.03
N THR A 108 -21.65 6.39 -5.28
CA THR A 108 -20.96 7.07 -6.37
C THR A 108 -20.78 6.14 -7.57
N PHE A 109 -20.80 4.83 -7.35
CA PHE A 109 -20.53 3.81 -8.37
C PHE A 109 -21.76 2.93 -8.69
N ASP A 110 -22.93 3.18 -8.09
CA ASP A 110 -24.15 2.36 -8.20
C ASP A 110 -25.04 2.66 -9.42
N GLY A 111 -24.69 3.63 -10.26
CA GLY A 111 -25.31 3.79 -11.58
C GLY A 111 -24.96 5.08 -12.29
N GLN A 112 -24.54 4.96 -13.56
CA GLN A 112 -24.17 6.04 -14.50
C GLN A 112 -22.75 6.62 -14.38
N GLY A 113 -21.90 6.04 -13.51
CA GLY A 113 -20.49 6.43 -13.39
C GLY A 113 -20.33 7.93 -13.15
N ARG A 114 -19.41 8.58 -13.88
CA ARG A 114 -19.16 10.04 -13.75
C ARG A 114 -20.35 10.94 -14.11
N SER A 115 -21.41 10.40 -14.73
CA SER A 115 -22.58 11.17 -15.18
C SER A 115 -23.80 11.00 -14.28
N GLY A 116 -23.68 10.22 -13.20
CA GLY A 116 -24.77 10.02 -12.24
C GLY A 116 -25.04 11.26 -11.39
N PRO A 117 -26.22 11.32 -10.74
CA PRO A 117 -26.51 12.37 -9.77
C PRO A 117 -25.53 12.30 -8.60
N VAL A 118 -25.07 13.45 -8.12
CA VAL A 118 -24.21 13.51 -6.92
C VAL A 118 -25.06 13.14 -5.71
N PRO A 119 -24.71 12.09 -4.95
CA PRO A 119 -25.47 11.69 -3.77
C PRO A 119 -25.36 12.75 -2.66
N ALA A 120 -26.40 12.86 -1.83
CA ALA A 120 -26.39 13.78 -0.70
C ALA A 120 -25.32 13.38 0.33
N LEU A 121 -24.61 14.36 0.88
CA LEU A 121 -23.51 14.14 1.83
C LEU A 121 -23.94 13.28 3.03
N ALA A 122 -25.13 13.53 3.59
CA ALA A 122 -25.65 12.77 4.72
C ALA A 122 -25.86 11.27 4.42
N ASP A 123 -26.17 10.94 3.17
CA ASP A 123 -26.34 9.55 2.73
C ASP A 123 -24.98 8.87 2.54
N VAL A 124 -24.02 9.57 1.95
CA VAL A 124 -22.63 9.12 1.81
C VAL A 124 -22.01 8.86 3.18
N GLU A 125 -22.16 9.78 4.14
CA GLU A 125 -21.61 9.60 5.48
C GLU A 125 -22.21 8.40 6.21
N ARG A 126 -23.53 8.22 6.13
CA ARG A 126 -24.23 7.10 6.76
C ARG A 126 -23.74 5.77 6.20
N GLU A 127 -23.64 5.68 4.88
CA GLU A 127 -23.18 4.46 4.20
C GLU A 127 -21.70 4.19 4.47
N TYR A 128 -20.86 5.22 4.46
CA TYR A 128 -19.44 5.09 4.83
C TYR A 128 -19.27 4.57 6.25
N ARG A 129 -20.02 5.09 7.23
CA ARG A 129 -19.99 4.60 8.63
C ARG A 129 -20.36 3.12 8.71
N ARG A 130 -21.38 2.69 7.96
CA ARG A 130 -21.81 1.27 7.86
C ARG A 130 -20.70 0.39 7.30
N ILE A 131 -20.09 0.78 6.18
CA ILE A 131 -18.99 0.05 5.53
C ILE A 131 -17.78 -0.05 6.47
N LYS A 132 -17.39 1.07 7.11
CA LYS A 132 -16.25 1.09 8.05
C LYS A 132 -16.49 0.20 9.27
N ALA A 133 -17.73 0.12 9.77
CA ALA A 133 -18.07 -0.79 10.86
C ALA A 133 -17.89 -2.26 10.43
N ALA A 134 -18.39 -2.64 9.25
CA ALA A 134 -18.21 -3.99 8.70
C ALA A 134 -16.72 -4.34 8.48
N GLU A 135 -15.92 -3.42 7.90
CA GLU A 135 -14.48 -3.63 7.71
C GLU A 135 -13.74 -3.86 9.04
N ARG A 136 -14.12 -3.13 10.10
CA ARG A 136 -13.52 -3.31 11.43
C ARG A 136 -13.85 -4.68 12.01
N ALA A 137 -15.11 -5.12 11.88
CA ALA A 137 -15.54 -6.44 12.33
C ALA A 137 -14.78 -7.56 11.60
N GLN A 138 -14.67 -7.46 10.27
CA GLN A 138 -13.91 -8.43 9.47
C GLN A 138 -12.43 -8.48 9.88
N LYS A 139 -11.76 -7.33 10.00
CA LYS A 139 -10.35 -7.27 10.44
C LYS A 139 -10.15 -7.83 11.84
N ALA A 140 -11.11 -7.64 12.75
CA ALA A 140 -11.05 -8.22 14.08
C ALA A 140 -11.16 -9.76 14.03
N ALA A 141 -12.06 -10.30 13.20
CA ALA A 141 -12.19 -11.73 12.98
C ALA A 141 -10.92 -12.34 12.37
N GLU A 142 -10.34 -11.73 11.34
CA GLU A 142 -9.09 -12.17 10.71
C GLU A 142 -7.92 -12.18 11.71
N ARG A 143 -7.83 -11.16 12.57
CA ARG A 143 -6.81 -11.10 13.63
C ARG A 143 -7.01 -12.20 14.68
N ALA A 144 -8.25 -12.46 15.08
CA ALA A 144 -8.58 -13.53 16.02
C ALA A 144 -8.23 -14.91 15.45
N GLN A 145 -8.53 -15.14 14.17
CA GLN A 145 -8.16 -16.38 13.48
C GLN A 145 -6.64 -16.58 13.43
N LYS A 146 -5.88 -15.57 12.99
CA LYS A 146 -4.41 -15.64 12.97
C LYS A 146 -3.80 -15.86 14.34
N ALA A 147 -4.39 -15.29 15.40
CA ALA A 147 -3.94 -15.52 16.77
C ALA A 147 -4.22 -16.97 17.23
N ALA A 148 -5.38 -17.52 16.89
CA ALA A 148 -5.73 -18.91 17.19
C ALA A 148 -4.82 -19.91 16.45
N GLU A 149 -4.54 -19.67 15.17
CA GLU A 149 -3.61 -20.48 14.36
C GLU A 149 -2.20 -20.48 14.98
N ARG A 150 -1.68 -19.30 15.37
CA ARG A 150 -0.37 -19.19 16.04
C ARG A 150 -0.32 -19.94 17.37
N ALA A 151 -1.40 -19.87 18.17
CA ALA A 151 -1.48 -20.58 19.43
C ALA A 151 -1.50 -22.11 19.24
N GLN A 152 -2.20 -22.59 18.20
CA GLN A 152 -2.20 -24.01 17.83
C GLN A 152 -0.83 -24.49 17.35
N THR A 153 -0.15 -23.73 16.49
CA THR A 153 1.20 -24.07 16.03
C THR A 153 2.21 -24.11 17.19
N ALA A 154 2.13 -23.15 18.12
CA ALA A 154 2.99 -23.14 19.30
C ALA A 154 2.73 -24.35 20.21
N ALA A 155 1.47 -24.70 20.47
CA ALA A 155 1.11 -25.88 21.26
C ALA A 155 1.54 -27.19 20.60
N ALA A 156 1.47 -27.29 19.27
CA ALA A 156 1.94 -28.47 18.52
C ALA A 156 3.47 -28.63 18.55
N ALA A 157 4.21 -27.52 18.53
CA ALA A 157 5.67 -27.55 18.67
C ALA A 157 6.13 -27.96 20.08
N ASP A 158 5.40 -27.55 21.11
CA ASP A 158 5.70 -27.90 22.51
C ASP A 158 5.30 -29.35 22.87
N ALA A 159 4.37 -29.93 22.11
CA ALA A 159 3.94 -31.33 22.24
C ALA A 159 4.77 -32.32 21.40
N ALA A 160 5.74 -31.84 20.62
CA ALA A 160 6.60 -32.71 19.81
C ALA A 160 7.50 -33.55 20.74
N PRO A 161 7.52 -34.90 20.61
CA PRO A 161 8.38 -35.74 21.44
C PRO A 161 9.84 -35.35 21.20
N PRO A 162 10.70 -35.40 22.24
CA PRO A 162 12.12 -35.10 22.08
C PRO A 162 12.70 -36.04 21.03
N ALA A 163 13.39 -35.48 20.04
CA ALA A 163 14.07 -36.26 19.01
C ALA A 163 15.00 -37.27 19.70
N GLU A 164 14.79 -38.56 19.39
CA GLU A 164 15.68 -39.63 19.83
C GLU A 164 17.09 -39.28 19.36
N ARG A 165 17.98 -39.01 20.32
CA ARG A 165 19.40 -38.80 20.04
C ARG A 165 19.98 -40.18 19.83
N ASP A 166 20.20 -40.55 18.57
CA ASP A 166 21.01 -41.70 18.23
C ASP A 166 22.39 -41.55 18.90
N ALA A 167 22.69 -42.50 19.78
CA ALA A 167 23.96 -42.60 20.46
C ALA A 167 24.92 -43.38 19.57
N GLU A 168 25.98 -42.72 19.09
CA GLU A 168 27.22 -43.36 18.67
C GLU A 168 28.43 -42.45 18.97
#